data_AF-A0A143XFD7-F1
#
_entry.id   AF-A0A143XFD7-F1
#
_cell.length_a   1.000
_cell.length_b   1.000
_cell.length_c   1.000
_cell.angle_alpha   90.00
_cell.angle_beta   90.00
_cell.angle_gamma   90.00
#
_symmetry.space_group_name_H-M   'P 1'
#
loop_
_entity.id
_entity.type
_entity.pdbx_description
1 polymer ?
#
loop_
_entity_poly.entity_id
_entity_poly.type
_entity_poly.pdbx_seq_one_letter_code
_entity_poly.pdbx_strand_id
1 'polypeptide(L)'
;MKFLIRPDLEGTFNLVAPEKLTQRKAARLISAHYKARFTIPVPAFPFRMLRSEAADVLPKGQRAEPARLHASGFGFEFGTPSLEKFLCRLEK
;
A
#
# COMPACT_ATOMS: atom_id res chain seq x y z
N MET A 1 -1.59 -7.60 15.51
CA MET A 1 -2.39 -8.64 14.84
C MET A 1 -3.69 -9.00 15.60
N LYS A 2 -4.36 -8.08 16.32
CA LYS A 2 -5.58 -8.39 17.12
C LYS A 2 -6.91 -8.36 16.33
N PHE A 3 -6.91 -8.03 15.04
CA PHE A 3 -8.12 -7.98 14.20
C PHE A 3 -8.68 -9.37 13.85
N LEU A 4 -7.80 -10.37 13.69
CA LEU A 4 -8.18 -11.72 13.22
C LEU A 4 -8.94 -12.56 14.28
N ILE A 5 -9.22 -12.00 15.46
CA ILE A 5 -9.84 -12.70 16.59
C ILE A 5 -11.07 -11.91 17.06
N ARG A 6 -11.94 -11.53 16.13
CA ARG A 6 -13.24 -10.92 16.42
C ARG A 6 -14.35 -11.81 15.86
N PRO A 7 -15.07 -12.57 16.70
CA PRO A 7 -16.11 -13.50 16.25
C PRO A 7 -17.33 -12.79 15.66
N ASP A 8 -17.47 -11.48 15.89
CA ASP A 8 -18.51 -10.61 15.34
C ASP A 8 -18.25 -10.12 13.90
N LEU A 9 -17.06 -10.40 13.34
CA LEU A 9 -16.71 -9.97 11.99
C LEU A 9 -16.73 -11.13 10.99
N GLU A 10 -17.64 -11.07 10.02
CA GLU A 10 -17.79 -12.11 9.00
C GLU A 10 -17.65 -11.57 7.57
N GLY A 11 -17.11 -12.41 6.69
CA GLY A 11 -16.94 -12.14 5.26
C GLY A 11 -15.61 -11.47 4.87
N THR A 12 -15.52 -10.96 3.64
CA THR A 12 -14.28 -10.41 3.08
C THR A 12 -13.96 -9.00 3.57
N PHE A 13 -12.71 -8.76 3.97
CA PHE A 13 -12.17 -7.46 4.38
C PHE A 13 -10.91 -7.11 3.58
N ASN A 14 -10.82 -5.86 3.14
CA ASN A 14 -9.59 -5.33 2.53
C ASN A 14 -8.63 -4.88 3.65
N LEU A 15 -7.51 -5.59 3.79
CA LEU A 15 -6.45 -5.23 4.73
C LEU A 15 -5.47 -4.23 4.08
N VAL A 16 -5.97 -3.03 3.82
CA VAL A 16 -5.20 -1.93 3.23
C VAL A 16 -5.26 -0.71 4.14
N ALA A 17 -4.20 0.11 4.12
CA ALA A 17 -4.21 1.39 4.83
C ALA A 17 -5.33 2.30 4.28
N PRO A 18 -5.90 3.19 5.11
CA PRO A 18 -6.94 4.12 4.66
C PRO A 18 -6.41 5.17 3.68
N GLU A 19 -5.10 5.38 3.66
CA GLU A 19 -4.45 6.30 2.74
C GLU A 19 -4.44 5.77 1.30
N LYS A 20 -4.97 6.60 0.39
CA LYS A 20 -5.02 6.30 -1.05
C LYS A 20 -3.88 7.04 -1.75
N LEU A 21 -2.81 6.32 -2.10
CA LEU A 21 -1.67 6.85 -2.85
C LEU A 21 -1.64 6.32 -4.28
N THR A 22 -1.15 7.17 -5.20
CA THR A 22 -0.71 6.69 -6.51
C THR A 22 0.70 6.11 -6.39
N GLN A 23 1.07 5.19 -7.29
CA GLN A 23 2.44 4.64 -7.32
C GLN A 23 3.50 5.75 -7.38
N ARG A 24 3.25 6.82 -8.15
CA ARG A 24 4.16 7.98 -8.24
C ARG A 24 4.31 8.70 -6.89
N LYS A 25 3.23 8.92 -6.15
CA LYS A 25 3.29 9.57 -4.83
C LYS A 25 4.00 8.69 -3.82
N ALA A 26 3.67 7.40 -3.76
CA ALA A 26 4.34 6.45 -2.88
C ALA A 26 5.85 6.36 -3.18
N ALA A 27 6.23 6.21 -4.44
CA ALA A 27 7.64 6.19 -4.86
C ALA A 27 8.38 7.48 -4.46
N ARG A 28 7.74 8.65 -4.62
CA ARG A 28 8.32 9.93 -4.18
C ARG A 28 8.56 9.96 -2.67
N LEU A 29 7.58 9.55 -1.86
CA LEU A 29 7.70 9.52 -0.39
C LEU A 29 8.82 8.57 0.05
N ILE A 30 8.89 7.38 -0.53
CA ILE A 30 9.94 6.39 -0.26
C ILE A 30 11.31 6.95 -0.66
N SER A 31 11.43 7.54 -1.85
CA SER A 31 12.70 8.10 -2.33
C SER A 31 13.20 9.25 -1.45
N ALA A 32 12.29 10.10 -0.96
CA ALA A 32 12.62 11.21 -0.08
C ALA A 32 13.08 10.70 1.30
N HIS A 33 12.40 9.69 1.85
CA HIS A 33 12.74 9.10 3.14
C HIS A 33 14.14 8.47 3.14
N TYR A 34 14.42 7.60 2.16
CA TYR A 34 15.72 6.93 2.03
C TYR A 34 16.80 7.76 1.34
N LYS A 35 16.54 9.05 1.04
CA LYS A 35 17.47 9.96 0.36
C LYS A 35 18.04 9.36 -0.94
N ALA A 36 17.18 8.70 -1.71
CA ALA A 36 17.57 8.06 -2.97
C ALA A 36 18.10 9.12 -3.94
N ARG A 37 19.27 8.86 -4.53
CA ARG A 37 19.94 9.82 -5.44
C ARG A 37 19.22 9.99 -6.77
N PHE A 38 18.57 8.94 -7.26
CA PHE A 38 17.82 8.96 -8.53
C PHE A 38 16.59 8.06 -8.44
N THR A 39 15.49 8.46 -9.09
CA THR A 39 14.29 7.64 -9.26
C THR A 39 14.08 7.41 -10.75
N ILE A 40 14.10 6.15 -11.20
CA ILE A 40 13.95 5.81 -12.62
C ILE A 40 12.50 5.36 -12.86
N PRO A 41 11.71 6.07 -13.67
CA PRO A 41 10.40 5.59 -14.08
C PRO A 41 10.58 4.40 -15.03
N VAL A 42 10.11 3.23 -14.61
CA VAL A 42 10.18 2.02 -15.44
C VAL A 42 8.90 1.92 -16.30
N PRO A 43 9.00 1.90 -17.64
CA PRO A 43 7.84 1.70 -18.51
C PRO A 43 7.18 0.34 -18.28
N ALA A 44 5.98 0.13 -18.81
CA ALA A 44 5.30 -1.16 -18.72
C ALA A 44 5.97 -2.27 -19.58
N PHE A 45 6.68 -1.88 -20.64
CA PHE A 45 7.26 -2.79 -21.63
C PHE A 45 8.28 -3.79 -21.06
N PRO A 46 9.26 -3.40 -20.21
CA PRO A 46 10.15 -4.34 -19.54
C PRO A 46 9.43 -5.40 -18.71
N PHE A 47 8.31 -5.06 -18.07
CA PHE A 47 7.54 -6.03 -17.29
C PHE A 47 6.92 -7.11 -18.19
N ARG A 48 6.41 -6.73 -19.36
CA ARG A 48 5.83 -7.67 -20.36
C ARG A 48 6.86 -8.66 -20.91
N MET A 49 8.13 -8.28 -20.99
CA MET A 49 9.20 -9.18 -21.43
C MET A 49 9.49 -10.29 -20.42
N LEU A 50 9.15 -10.12 -19.14
CA LEU A 50 9.46 -11.08 -18.09
C LEU A 50 8.61 -12.38 -18.15
N ARG A 51 7.71 -12.53 -19.14
CA ARG A 51 6.82 -13.71 -19.39
C ARG A 51 6.16 -14.29 -18.13
N SER A 52 5.94 -13.48 -17.11
CA SER A 52 5.22 -13.89 -15.91
C SER A 52 3.80 -13.37 -15.97
N GLU A 53 2.84 -14.15 -15.45
CA GLU A 53 1.44 -13.70 -15.29
C GLU A 53 1.34 -12.40 -14.46
N ALA A 54 2.37 -12.09 -13.66
CA ALA A 54 2.51 -10.86 -12.87
C ALA A 54 2.91 -9.62 -13.69
N ALA A 55 3.37 -9.78 -14.93
CA ALA A 55 3.86 -8.70 -15.79
C ALA A 55 2.83 -7.59 -16.06
N ASP A 56 1.56 -7.98 -16.21
CA ASP A 56 0.46 -7.03 -16.43
C ASP A 56 -0.15 -6.51 -15.12
N VAL A 57 0.13 -7.16 -13.99
CA VAL A 57 -0.42 -6.81 -12.67
C VAL A 57 0.43 -5.74 -12.00
N LEU A 58 1.76 -5.85 -12.03
CA LEU A 58 2.66 -4.87 -11.41
C LEU A 58 2.41 -3.40 -11.83
N PRO A 59 2.25 -3.07 -13.12
CA PRO A 59 1.99 -1.69 -13.53
C PRO A 59 0.55 -1.23 -13.23
N LYS A 60 -0.37 -2.15 -12.93
CA LYS A 60 -1.78 -1.83 -12.62
C LYS A 60 -1.96 -1.74 -11.11
N GLY A 61 -2.31 -0.55 -10.61
CA GLY A 61 -2.72 -0.37 -9.23
C GLY A 61 -4.22 -0.57 -9.06
N GLN A 62 -4.64 -1.31 -8.04
CA GLN A 62 -6.04 -1.31 -7.59
C GLN A 62 -6.24 -0.23 -6.52
N ARG A 63 -7.32 0.55 -6.64
CA ARG A 63 -7.74 1.49 -5.60
C ARG A 63 -8.63 0.75 -4.57
N ALA A 64 -8.03 -0.13 -3.79
CA ALA A 64 -8.74 -0.87 -2.74
C ALA A 64 -9.11 0.07 -1.58
N GLU A 65 -10.31 -0.12 -1.02
CA GLU A 65 -10.82 0.68 0.09
C GLU A 65 -11.15 -0.21 1.28
N PRO A 66 -10.66 0.09 2.49
CA PRO A 66 -10.93 -0.70 3.68
C PRO A 66 -12.30 -0.36 4.27
N ALA A 67 -13.36 -0.26 3.46
CA ALA A 67 -14.68 0.23 3.87
C ALA A 67 -15.27 -0.58 5.04
N ARG A 68 -15.28 -1.91 4.93
CA ARG A 68 -15.80 -2.80 5.99
C ARG A 68 -14.90 -2.80 7.23
N LEU A 69 -13.60 -2.68 7.04
CA LEU A 69 -12.63 -2.60 8.13
C LEU A 69 -12.85 -1.30 8.93
N HIS A 70 -13.03 -0.17 8.23
CA HIS A 70 -13.35 1.12 8.83
C HIS A 70 -14.72 1.11 9.52
N ALA A 71 -15.76 0.56 8.87
CA ALA A 71 -17.09 0.42 9.45
C ALA A 71 -17.12 -0.46 10.70
N SER A 72 -16.19 -1.42 10.81
CA SER A 72 -16.05 -2.27 12.00
C SER A 72 -15.45 -1.56 13.22
N GLY A 73 -15.15 -0.26 13.12
CA GLY A 73 -14.50 0.51 14.18
C GLY A 73 -13.04 0.13 14.39
N PHE A 74 -12.38 -0.46 13.38
CA PHE A 74 -10.97 -0.79 13.47
C PHE A 74 -10.12 0.48 13.59
N GLY A 75 -9.38 0.59 14.68
CA GLY A 75 -8.42 1.66 14.89
C GLY A 75 -7.16 1.45 14.06
N PHE A 76 -6.92 2.30 13.07
CA PHE A 76 -5.67 2.31 12.33
C PHE A 76 -4.58 3.01 13.13
N GLU A 77 -3.44 2.35 13.31
CA GLU A 77 -2.28 2.94 14.01
C GLU A 77 -1.78 4.20 13.28
N PHE A 78 -1.84 4.20 11.95
CA PHE A 78 -1.51 5.36 11.12
C PHE A 78 -2.76 5.85 10.37
N GLY A 79 -3.15 7.09 10.61
CA GLY A 79 -4.12 7.84 9.79
C GLY A 79 -3.45 8.60 8.63
N THR A 80 -4.25 9.11 7.69
CA THR A 80 -3.77 9.87 6.51
C THR A 80 -3.09 11.21 6.88
N PRO A 81 -1.92 11.57 6.29
CA PRO A 81 -1.02 10.77 5.45
C PRO A 81 -0.11 9.87 6.30
N SER A 82 -0.08 8.58 5.96
CA SER A 82 0.36 7.46 6.81
C SER A 82 1.69 6.85 6.39
N LEU A 83 2.06 6.93 5.10
CA LEU A 83 3.27 6.26 4.59
C LEU A 83 4.57 6.83 5.17
N GLU A 84 4.70 8.16 5.28
CA GLU A 84 5.89 8.78 5.88
C GLU A 84 6.10 8.34 7.33
N LYS A 85 5.02 8.35 8.13
CA LYS A 85 5.06 7.91 9.53
C LYS A 85 5.40 6.43 9.65
N PHE A 86 4.86 5.60 8.75
CA PHE A 86 5.17 4.19 8.69
C PHE A 86 6.65 3.95 8.37
N LEU A 87 7.20 4.65 7.37
CA LEU A 87 8.62 4.55 7.00
C LEU A 87 9.53 4.94 8.19
N CYS A 88 9.26 6.06 8.86
CA CYS A 88 10.00 6.47 10.07
C CYS A 88 9.92 5.47 11.22
N ARG A 89 8.86 4.65 11.28
CA ARG A 89 8.73 3.59 12.29
C ARG A 89 9.49 2.31 11.91
N LEU A 90 9.59 1.97 10.63
CA LEU A 90 10.31 0.78 10.18
C LEU A 90 11.81 0.79 10.54
N GLU A 91 12.39 1.98 10.73
CA GLU A 91 13.80 2.14 11.10
C GLU A 91 14.08 1.99 12.61
N LYS A 92 13.05 1.75 13.43
CA LYS A 92 13.15 1.53 14.89
C LYS A 92 12.93 0.07 15.25
#